data_AF-A0AAD3NFT2-F1
#
_entry.id   AF-A0AAD3NFT2-F1
#
_cell.length_a   1.000
_cell.length_b   1.000
_cell.length_c   1.000
_cell.angle_alpha   90.00
_cell.angle_beta   90.00
_cell.angle_gamma   90.00
#
_symmetry.space_group_name_H-M   'P 1'
#
loop_
_entity.id
_entity.type
_entity.pdbx_description
1 polymer ?
#
loop_
_entity_poly.entity_id
_entity_poly.type
_entity_poly.pdbx_seq_one_letter_code
_entity_poly.pdbx_strand_id
1 'polypeptide(L)'
;MQKQLLKMREELKQREAELEKSFEDKQQLKSQVQTLKEGLQNLQNTHVMQLEMSKQDDRGGEESANQTSEATVSTVVSCSQEKEGPTEKNPPSPVHSEREALLVGIISTFLHVHPFGASIEYICSYLQRLDTKINPSEVEALLSRLPCTFRQELTGVGASLEKRWNFCGFQGIKST
;
A
#
# COMPACT_ATOMS: atom_id res chain seq x y z
N MET A 1 -12.21 32.87 -44.51
CA MET A 1 -12.57 31.45 -44.28
C MET A 1 -11.42 30.49 -44.61
N GLN A 2 -10.83 30.54 -45.81
CA GLN A 2 -9.75 29.62 -46.23
C GLN A 2 -8.51 29.59 -45.31
N LYS A 3 -8.07 30.75 -44.80
CA LYS A 3 -6.91 30.87 -43.88
C LYS A 3 -7.11 30.16 -42.54
N GLN A 4 -8.35 30.12 -42.04
CA GLN A 4 -8.67 29.50 -40.75
C GLN A 4 -8.72 27.97 -40.85
N LEU A 5 -9.20 27.44 -41.98
CA LEU A 5 -9.16 26.00 -42.28
C LEU A 5 -7.73 25.48 -42.41
N LEU A 6 -6.85 26.27 -43.03
CA LEU A 6 -5.43 25.91 -43.15
C LEU A 6 -4.77 25.82 -41.78
N LYS A 7 -5.02 26.80 -40.91
CA LYS A 7 -4.50 26.82 -39.54
C LYS A 7 -4.97 25.61 -38.72
N MET A 8 -6.26 25.25 -38.80
CA MET A 8 -6.76 24.06 -38.09
C MET A 8 -6.14 22.75 -38.61
N ARG A 9 -5.84 22.65 -39.90
CA ARG A 9 -5.12 21.47 -40.44
C ARG A 9 -3.69 21.37 -39.91
N GLU A 10 -2.99 22.50 -39.80
CA GLU A 10 -1.64 22.53 -39.22
C GLU A 10 -1.67 22.15 -37.73
N GLU A 11 -2.63 22.68 -36.96
CA GLU A 11 -2.82 22.35 -35.55
C GLU A 11 -3.17 20.87 -35.33
N LEU A 12 -4.01 20.27 -36.19
CA LEU A 12 -4.31 18.83 -36.15
C LEU A 12 -3.08 17.98 -36.46
N LYS A 13 -2.33 18.33 -37.50
CA LYS A 13 -1.10 17.62 -37.87
C LYS A 13 -0.05 17.69 -36.75
N GLN A 14 0.04 18.83 -36.06
CA GLN A 14 0.92 18.99 -34.92
C GLN A 14 0.47 18.13 -33.73
N ARG A 15 -0.83 18.09 -33.43
CA ARG A 15 -1.40 17.23 -32.38
C ARG A 15 -1.18 15.74 -32.65
N GLU A 16 -1.30 15.31 -33.91
CA GLU A 16 -1.01 13.93 -34.32
C GLU A 16 0.46 13.56 -34.07
N ALA A 17 1.40 14.45 -34.40
CA ALA A 17 2.82 14.23 -34.15
C ALA A 17 3.17 14.21 -32.64
N GLU A 18 2.54 15.07 -31.85
CA GLU A 18 2.69 15.07 -30.39
C GLU A 18 2.16 13.77 -29.75
N LEU A 19 1.04 13.24 -30.28
CA LEU A 19 0.45 11.98 -29.82
C LEU A 19 1.38 10.80 -30.11
N GLU A 20 1.94 10.73 -31.33
CA GLU A 20 2.87 9.65 -31.72
C GLU A 20 4.12 9.66 -30.83
N LYS A 21 4.71 10.85 -30.62
CA LYS A 21 5.85 10.99 -29.70
C LYS A 21 5.51 10.54 -28.28
N SER A 22 4.33 10.92 -27.78
CA SER A 22 3.88 10.50 -26.45
C SER A 22 3.69 8.98 -26.36
N PHE A 23 3.29 8.33 -27.44
CA PHE A 23 3.17 6.88 -27.51
C PHE A 23 4.54 6.19 -27.45
N GLU A 24 5.53 6.70 -28.18
CA GLU A 24 6.92 6.23 -28.12
C GLU A 24 7.51 6.39 -26.71
N ASP A 25 7.35 7.57 -26.11
CA ASP A 25 7.83 7.86 -24.74
C ASP A 25 7.18 6.89 -23.72
N LYS A 26 5.88 6.65 -23.85
CA LYS A 26 5.15 5.69 -23.00
C LYS A 26 5.69 4.26 -23.16
N GLN A 27 5.97 3.84 -24.38
CA GLN A 27 6.53 2.51 -24.66
C GLN A 27 7.94 2.37 -24.08
N GLN A 28 8.77 3.40 -24.21
CA GLN A 28 10.11 3.44 -23.62
C GLN A 28 10.06 3.38 -22.09
N LEU A 29 9.15 4.15 -21.47
CA LEU A 29 8.98 4.12 -20.02
C LEU A 29 8.49 2.77 -19.52
N LYS A 30 7.58 2.12 -20.26
CA LYS A 30 7.11 0.77 -19.95
C LYS A 30 8.25 -0.26 -19.97
N SER A 31 9.15 -0.17 -20.95
CA SER A 31 10.35 -1.02 -21.03
C SER A 31 11.27 -0.80 -19.83
N GLN A 32 11.55 0.45 -19.46
CA GLN A 32 12.38 0.76 -18.28
C GLN A 32 11.79 0.21 -16.97
N VAL A 33 10.47 0.36 -16.79
CA VAL A 33 9.76 -0.19 -15.61
C VAL A 33 9.87 -1.73 -15.58
N GLN A 34 9.76 -2.38 -16.73
CA GLN A 34 9.93 -3.84 -16.81
C GLN A 34 11.34 -4.27 -16.42
N THR A 35 12.38 -3.63 -16.96
CA THR A 35 13.78 -3.93 -16.61
C THR A 35 14.05 -3.73 -15.11
N LEU A 36 13.53 -2.64 -14.52
CA LEU A 36 13.67 -2.40 -13.08
C LEU A 36 12.95 -3.47 -12.25
N LYS A 37 11.77 -3.90 -12.68
CA LYS A 37 11.01 -4.97 -12.01
C LYS A 37 11.77 -6.30 -12.04
N GLU A 38 12.33 -6.67 -13.19
CA GLU A 38 13.16 -7.87 -13.34
C GLU A 38 14.43 -7.79 -12.47
N GLY A 39 15.08 -6.62 -12.42
CA GLY A 39 16.24 -6.38 -11.56
C GLY A 39 15.93 -6.57 -10.07
N LEU A 40 14.80 -6.03 -9.59
CA LEU A 40 14.36 -6.20 -8.21
C LEU A 40 14.03 -7.66 -7.89
N GLN A 41 13.39 -8.37 -8.81
CA GLN A 41 13.06 -9.79 -8.64
C GLN A 41 14.32 -10.66 -8.58
N ASN A 42 15.33 -10.38 -9.41
CA ASN A 42 16.62 -11.06 -9.36
C ASN A 42 17.35 -10.81 -8.03
N LEU A 43 17.32 -9.58 -7.51
CA LEU A 43 17.93 -9.23 -6.23
C LEU A 43 17.23 -9.94 -5.06
N GLN A 44 15.89 -10.01 -5.10
CA GLN A 44 15.10 -10.74 -4.12
C GLN A 44 15.42 -12.25 -4.14
N ASN A 45 15.51 -12.85 -5.32
CA ASN A 45 15.89 -14.26 -5.48
C ASN A 45 17.31 -14.54 -4.98
N THR A 46 18.25 -13.62 -5.23
CA THR A 46 19.64 -13.72 -4.75
C THR A 46 19.70 -13.69 -3.22
N HIS A 47 18.92 -12.79 -2.60
CA HIS A 47 18.81 -12.70 -1.14
C HIS A 47 18.21 -13.98 -0.52
N VAL A 48 17.24 -14.62 -1.17
CA VAL A 48 16.67 -15.90 -0.72
C VAL A 48 17.71 -17.04 -0.80
N MET A 49 18.51 -17.13 -1.87
CA MET A 49 19.56 -18.15 -1.98
C MET A 49 20.71 -17.94 -0.98
N GLN A 50 21.03 -16.70 -0.63
CA GLN A 50 22.10 -16.38 0.31
C GLN A 50 21.71 -16.68 1.77
N LEU A 51 20.42 -16.59 2.12
CA LEU A 51 19.89 -16.98 3.44
C LEU A 51 19.86 -18.51 3.64
N GLU A 52 19.69 -19.29 2.58
CA GLU A 52 19.71 -20.76 2.65
C GLU A 52 21.14 -21.30 2.88
N MET A 53 22.19 -20.60 2.44
CA MET A 53 23.60 -21.01 2.59
C MET A 53 24.24 -20.68 3.96
N SER A 54 23.58 -19.92 4.83
CA SER A 54 24.11 -19.54 6.16
C SER A 54 23.51 -20.34 7.33
N LYS A 55 22.73 -21.40 7.06
CA LYS A 55 22.18 -22.30 8.10
C LYS A 55 22.95 -23.61 8.30
N GLN A 56 24.12 -23.76 7.69
CA GLN A 56 24.94 -24.98 7.82
C GLN A 56 26.32 -24.68 8.40
N ASP A 57 26.37 -24.17 9.63
CA ASP A 57 27.47 -24.51 10.54
C ASP A 57 27.06 -24.29 12.00
N ASP A 58 27.62 -25.13 12.86
CA ASP A 58 27.57 -25.13 14.32
C ASP A 58 26.36 -25.77 15.04
N ARG A 59 26.40 -27.11 15.17
CA ARG A 59 26.30 -27.76 16.49
C ARG A 59 26.68 -29.24 16.42
N GLY A 60 27.95 -29.54 16.68
CA GLY A 60 28.39 -30.86 17.13
C GLY A 60 28.20 -31.01 18.63
N GLY A 61 27.79 -32.22 19.07
CA GLY A 61 27.86 -32.65 20.47
C GLY A 61 26.61 -33.39 20.99
N GLU A 62 26.59 -34.70 20.76
CA GLU A 62 25.73 -35.72 21.42
C GLU A 62 26.03 -35.75 22.94
N GLU A 63 25.18 -36.16 23.90
CA GLU A 63 24.41 -37.40 24.10
C GLU A 63 23.43 -37.22 25.30
N SER A 64 22.47 -38.16 25.40
CA SER A 64 21.88 -38.73 26.64
C SER A 64 20.36 -38.61 26.84
N ALA A 65 19.68 -39.60 26.25
CA ALA A 65 18.63 -40.49 26.74
C ALA A 65 17.57 -40.03 27.79
N ASN A 66 16.31 -40.30 27.38
CA ASN A 66 15.20 -40.91 28.13
C ASN A 66 14.45 -40.10 29.21
N GLN A 67 13.21 -39.68 28.92
CA GLN A 67 11.98 -40.42 29.27
C GLN A 67 10.68 -39.64 28.98
N THR A 68 9.79 -40.29 28.22
CA THR A 68 8.31 -40.40 28.35
C THR A 68 7.49 -39.30 29.06
N SER A 69 6.52 -38.71 28.35
CA SER A 69 5.06 -38.97 28.51
C SER A 69 4.17 -37.86 27.92
N GLU A 70 2.98 -38.28 27.49
CA GLU A 70 2.04 -37.61 26.56
C GLU A 70 1.26 -36.39 27.08
N ALA A 71 0.96 -35.52 26.13
CA ALA A 71 -0.30 -34.79 25.89
C ALA A 71 -1.29 -34.57 27.04
N THR A 72 -1.59 -33.30 27.35
CA THR A 72 -2.83 -32.65 26.84
C THR A 72 -2.80 -31.14 27.04
N VAL A 73 -3.38 -30.44 26.06
CA VAL A 73 -3.25 -29.01 25.81
C VAL A 73 -4.23 -28.18 26.63
N SER A 74 -3.64 -27.14 27.21
CA SER A 74 -4.17 -25.86 27.66
C SER A 74 -5.49 -25.40 27.02
N THR A 75 -6.43 -24.99 27.86
CA THR A 75 -7.39 -23.93 27.51
C THR A 75 -7.60 -23.10 28.76
N VAL A 76 -6.96 -21.93 28.83
CA VAL A 76 -7.57 -20.63 29.18
C VAL A 76 -6.49 -19.58 29.49
N VAL A 77 -6.69 -18.38 28.93
CA VAL A 77 -6.49 -17.08 29.58
C VAL A 77 -5.05 -16.57 29.73
N SER A 78 -4.70 -15.54 28.96
CA SER A 78 -4.71 -14.14 29.41
C SER A 78 -3.68 -13.30 28.68
N CYS A 79 -4.07 -12.08 28.32
CA CYS A 79 -3.17 -10.97 27.99
C CYS A 79 -2.25 -10.64 29.18
N SER A 80 -0.97 -10.39 28.88
CA SER A 80 -0.02 -9.48 29.56
C SER A 80 1.26 -9.44 28.70
N GLN A 81 1.56 -8.31 28.05
CA GLN A 81 2.52 -7.28 28.48
C GLN A 81 4.01 -7.68 28.38
N GLU A 82 4.75 -6.72 27.79
CA GLU A 82 6.18 -6.40 27.93
C GLU A 82 7.25 -7.46 27.58
N LYS A 83 7.96 -7.22 26.48
CA LYS A 83 9.42 -7.27 26.52
C LYS A 83 10.05 -6.41 25.42
N GLU A 84 10.56 -5.27 25.85
CA GLU A 84 11.51 -4.46 25.11
C GLU A 84 12.80 -5.30 24.91
N GLY A 85 13.23 -5.43 23.66
CA GLY A 85 14.43 -6.15 23.24
C GLY A 85 15.10 -5.39 22.08
N PRO A 86 16.42 -5.54 21.89
CA PRO A 86 17.26 -4.54 21.26
C PRO A 86 17.05 -4.48 19.75
N THR A 87 16.77 -3.28 19.25
CA THR A 87 16.83 -2.78 17.86
C THR A 87 17.31 -3.76 16.79
N GLU A 88 16.41 -4.63 16.33
CA GLU A 88 16.37 -5.02 14.93
C GLU A 88 15.49 -4.01 14.20
N LYS A 89 16.09 -3.23 13.30
CA LYS A 89 15.39 -2.24 12.48
C LYS A 89 14.56 -2.98 11.42
N ASN A 90 13.47 -3.60 11.87
CA ASN A 90 12.33 -3.88 11.02
C ASN A 90 11.92 -2.57 10.34
N PRO A 91 11.54 -2.61 9.05
CA PRO A 91 10.95 -1.42 8.43
C PRO A 91 9.79 -0.96 9.33
N PRO A 92 9.69 0.33 9.67
CA PRO A 92 8.66 0.83 10.57
C PRO A 92 7.30 0.38 10.04
N SER A 93 6.54 -0.32 10.89
CA SER A 93 5.20 -0.80 10.52
C SER A 93 4.36 0.40 10.07
N PRO A 94 3.60 0.34 8.97
CA PRO A 94 2.80 1.47 8.49
C PRO A 94 1.74 1.97 9.47
N VAL A 95 1.49 1.23 10.55
CA VAL A 95 0.60 1.54 11.69
C VAL A 95 1.42 1.45 12.98
N HIS A 96 1.35 2.47 13.82
CA HIS A 96 2.20 2.69 15.00
C HIS A 96 1.44 2.59 16.33
N SER A 97 0.11 2.51 16.31
CA SER A 97 -0.69 2.38 17.53
C SER A 97 -1.96 1.58 17.32
N GLU A 98 -2.52 1.04 18.41
CA GLU A 98 -3.84 0.39 18.40
C GLU A 98 -4.93 1.36 17.94
N ARG A 99 -4.84 2.63 18.33
CA ARG A 99 -5.77 3.68 17.87
C ARG A 99 -5.75 3.81 16.34
N GLU A 100 -4.57 3.86 15.73
CA GLU A 100 -4.46 3.91 14.26
C GLU A 100 -5.04 2.65 13.62
N ALA A 101 -4.81 1.47 14.19
CA ALA A 101 -5.38 0.21 13.68
C ALA A 101 -6.93 0.23 13.71
N LEU A 102 -7.52 0.73 14.81
CA LEU A 102 -8.97 0.92 14.91
C LEU A 102 -9.50 1.91 13.88
N LEU A 103 -8.82 3.05 13.70
CA LEU A 103 -9.18 4.04 12.68
C LEU A 103 -9.12 3.45 11.28
N VAL A 104 -8.08 2.68 10.96
CA VAL A 104 -7.96 1.99 9.67
C VAL A 104 -9.15 1.05 9.44
N GLY A 105 -9.55 0.27 10.45
CA GLY A 105 -10.70 -0.63 10.35
C GLY A 105 -12.02 0.12 10.11
N ILE A 106 -12.26 1.18 10.87
CA ILE A 106 -13.47 2.01 10.75
C ILE A 106 -13.50 2.72 9.40
N ILE A 107 -12.40 3.33 8.96
CA ILE A 107 -12.33 4.04 7.68
C ILE A 107 -12.44 3.07 6.51
N SER A 108 -11.87 1.86 6.62
CA SER A 108 -12.01 0.81 5.61
C SER A 108 -13.47 0.43 5.41
N THR A 109 -14.21 0.15 6.49
CA THR A 109 -15.63 -0.20 6.41
C THR A 109 -16.50 0.95 5.91
N PHE A 110 -16.21 2.19 6.33
CA PHE A 110 -16.85 3.39 5.82
C PHE A 110 -16.64 3.55 4.31
N LEU A 111 -15.39 3.59 3.85
CA LEU A 111 -15.07 3.80 2.43
C LEU A 111 -15.51 2.62 1.55
N HIS A 112 -15.61 1.41 2.09
CA HIS A 112 -16.09 0.25 1.35
C HIS A 112 -17.52 0.42 0.83
N VAL A 113 -18.38 1.13 1.57
CA VAL A 113 -19.76 1.43 1.13
C VAL A 113 -19.87 2.72 0.31
N HIS A 114 -18.76 3.41 0.02
CA HIS A 114 -18.70 4.64 -0.77
C HIS A 114 -18.07 4.38 -2.15
N PRO A 115 -18.86 4.06 -3.19
CA PRO A 115 -18.33 3.68 -4.51
C PRO A 115 -17.57 4.81 -5.23
N PHE A 116 -17.79 6.05 -4.83
CA PHE A 116 -17.09 7.23 -5.34
C PHE A 116 -16.09 7.81 -4.32
N GLY A 117 -15.76 7.07 -3.27
CA GLY A 117 -14.91 7.54 -2.18
C GLY A 117 -15.52 8.69 -1.38
N ALA A 118 -14.71 9.32 -0.54
CA ALA A 118 -15.11 10.43 0.32
C ALA A 118 -13.99 11.46 0.50
N SER A 119 -14.36 12.73 0.68
CA SER A 119 -13.38 13.76 1.06
C SER A 119 -12.88 13.55 2.49
N ILE A 120 -11.72 14.13 2.83
CA ILE A 120 -11.17 14.02 4.19
C ILE A 120 -12.11 14.61 5.23
N GLU A 121 -12.78 15.71 4.91
CA GLU A 121 -13.74 16.39 5.76
C GLU A 121 -14.95 15.51 6.04
N TYR A 122 -15.42 14.77 5.02
CA TYR A 122 -16.55 13.87 5.18
C TYR A 122 -16.19 12.67 6.06
N ILE A 123 -15.01 12.08 5.85
CA ILE A 123 -14.47 11.01 6.71
C ILE A 123 -14.35 11.51 8.15
N CYS A 124 -13.75 12.69 8.36
CA CYS A 124 -13.59 13.25 9.70
C CYS A 124 -14.94 13.53 10.37
N SER A 125 -15.92 14.04 9.63
CA SER A 125 -17.28 14.26 10.15
C SER A 125 -17.94 12.96 10.61
N TYR A 126 -17.68 11.84 9.91
CA TYR A 126 -18.13 10.51 10.34
C TYR A 126 -17.44 10.10 11.64
N LEU A 127 -16.11 10.18 11.69
CA LEU A 127 -15.28 9.74 12.83
C LEU A 127 -15.52 10.57 14.09
N GLN A 128 -15.80 11.88 13.95
CA GLN A 128 -16.07 12.79 15.07
C GLN A 128 -17.33 12.42 15.87
N ARG A 129 -18.24 11.61 15.30
CA ARG A 129 -19.38 11.05 16.03
C ARG A 129 -18.99 9.93 16.98
N LEU A 130 -17.82 9.32 16.77
CA LEU A 130 -17.26 8.23 17.59
C LEU A 130 -16.20 8.76 18.57
N ASP A 131 -15.34 9.67 18.11
CA ASP A 131 -14.27 10.30 18.90
C ASP A 131 -14.19 11.80 18.55
N THR A 132 -14.48 12.68 19.50
CA THR A 132 -14.44 14.13 19.28
C THR A 132 -13.03 14.69 19.13
N LYS A 133 -11.98 13.89 19.39
CA LYS A 133 -10.56 14.30 19.29
C LYS A 133 -9.93 13.99 17.93
N ILE A 134 -10.74 13.74 16.90
CA ILE A 134 -10.23 13.42 15.57
C ILE A 134 -9.66 14.66 14.88
N ASN A 135 -8.38 14.58 14.52
CA ASN A 135 -7.66 15.60 13.79
C ASN A 135 -7.59 15.24 12.29
N PRO A 136 -8.08 16.10 11.38
CA PRO A 136 -8.07 15.79 9.94
C PRO A 136 -6.69 15.48 9.38
N SER A 137 -5.67 16.24 9.80
CA SER A 137 -4.29 16.03 9.33
C SER A 137 -3.70 14.70 9.77
N GLU A 138 -4.07 14.20 10.96
CA GLU A 138 -3.63 12.89 11.45
C GLU A 138 -4.26 11.77 10.62
N VAL A 139 -5.56 11.89 10.33
CA VAL A 139 -6.28 10.94 9.48
C VAL A 139 -5.70 10.94 8.07
N GLU A 140 -5.47 12.11 7.47
CA GLU A 140 -4.89 12.21 6.13
C GLU A 140 -3.48 11.59 6.06
N ALA A 141 -2.64 11.84 7.07
CA ALA A 141 -1.31 11.24 7.16
C ALA A 141 -1.38 9.70 7.30
N LEU A 142 -2.32 9.19 8.10
CA LEU A 142 -2.55 7.75 8.27
C LEU A 142 -2.99 7.08 6.95
N LEU A 143 -3.93 7.68 6.22
CA LEU A 143 -4.37 7.15 4.93
C LEU A 143 -3.23 7.18 3.89
N SER A 144 -2.44 8.25 3.89
CA SER A 144 -1.29 8.40 2.98
C SER A 144 -0.18 7.37 3.23
N ARG A 145 -0.03 6.89 4.48
CA ARG A 145 0.91 5.82 4.85
C ARG A 145 0.49 4.43 4.37
N LEU A 146 -0.74 4.27 3.90
CA LEU A 146 -1.35 2.97 3.55
C LEU A 146 -1.83 2.94 2.10
N PRO A 147 -0.94 3.13 1.09
CA PRO A 147 -1.33 3.30 -0.31
C PRO A 147 -1.93 2.04 -0.97
N CYS A 148 -1.71 0.86 -0.39
CA CYS A 148 -2.33 -0.39 -0.85
C CYS A 148 -3.77 -0.55 -0.33
N THR A 149 -4.12 0.15 0.75
CA THR A 149 -5.44 0.07 1.39
C THR A 149 -6.32 1.25 0.98
N PHE A 150 -5.74 2.45 0.92
CA PHE A 150 -6.44 3.69 0.62
C PHE A 150 -5.73 4.44 -0.51
N ARG A 151 -6.52 4.95 -1.46
CA ARG A 151 -6.03 5.71 -2.61
C ARG A 151 -6.69 7.07 -2.66
N GLN A 152 -5.89 8.13 -2.73
CA GLN A 152 -6.41 9.46 -3.03
C GLN A 152 -6.54 9.62 -4.53
N GLU A 153 -7.73 10.01 -4.98
CA GLU A 153 -8.06 10.28 -6.36
C GLU A 153 -8.61 11.69 -6.50
N LEU A 154 -8.37 12.30 -7.66
CA LEU A 154 -8.91 13.60 -8.03
C LEU A 154 -10.12 13.36 -8.93
N THR A 155 -11.31 13.71 -8.46
CA THR A 155 -12.57 13.47 -9.18
C THR A 155 -13.21 14.80 -9.57
N GLY A 156 -13.89 14.85 -10.72
CA GLY A 156 -14.53 16.06 -11.24
C GLY A 156 -13.70 16.83 -12.27
N VAL A 157 -14.21 17.97 -12.74
CA VAL A 157 -13.57 18.81 -13.77
C VAL A 157 -13.74 20.29 -13.42
N GLY A 158 -12.70 21.09 -13.62
CA GLY A 158 -12.73 22.54 -13.42
C GLY A 158 -13.03 22.93 -11.97
N ALA A 159 -14.09 23.70 -11.75
CA ALA A 159 -14.50 24.17 -10.42
C ALA A 159 -15.03 23.04 -9.50
N SER A 160 -15.36 21.86 -10.04
CA SER A 160 -15.85 20.70 -9.28
C SER A 160 -14.76 19.67 -8.99
N LEU A 161 -13.48 20.01 -9.20
CA LEU A 161 -12.37 19.11 -8.93
C LEU A 161 -12.17 18.94 -7.42
N GLU A 162 -12.28 17.72 -6.91
CA GLU A 162 -12.20 17.41 -5.49
C GLU A 162 -11.26 16.22 -5.22
N LYS A 163 -10.64 16.22 -4.03
CA LYS A 163 -9.82 15.11 -3.54
C LYS A 163 -10.70 14.12 -2.80
N ARG A 164 -10.72 12.87 -3.23
CA ARG A 164 -11.48 11.79 -2.58
C ARG A 164 -10.58 10.62 -2.26
N TRP A 165 -10.80 10.02 -1.10
CA TRP A 165 -10.17 8.78 -0.68
C TRP A 165 -11.07 7.60 -1.03
N ASN A 166 -10.49 6.58 -1.66
CA ASN A 166 -11.13 5.33 -2.02
C ASN A 166 -10.50 4.17 -1.26
N PHE A 167 -11.29 3.14 -0.95
CA PHE A 167 -10.79 1.90 -0.38
C PHE A 167 -10.42 0.90 -1.49
N CYS A 168 -9.17 0.45 -1.52
CA CYS A 168 -8.64 -0.48 -2.50
C CYS A 168 -8.00 -1.75 -1.89
N GLY A 169 -8.15 -1.98 -0.58
CA GLY A 169 -7.51 -3.11 0.12
C GLY A 169 -7.81 -4.50 -0.47
N PHE A 170 -8.95 -4.67 -1.16
CA PHE A 170 -9.31 -5.93 -1.81
C PHE A 170 -8.81 -6.09 -3.25
N GLN A 171 -8.18 -5.08 -3.85
CA GLN A 171 -7.66 -5.21 -5.21
C GLN A 171 -6.44 -6.14 -5.27
N GLY A 172 -5.69 -6.28 -4.18
CA GLY A 172 -4.53 -7.17 -4.09
C GLY A 172 -4.86 -8.66 -3.88
N ILE A 173 -6.08 -9.00 -3.43
CA ILE A 173 -6.48 -10.38 -3.13
C ILE A 173 -7.15 -11.11 -4.31
N LYS A 174 -7.42 -10.42 -5.43
CA LYS A 174 -8.12 -10.98 -6.60
C LYS A 174 -7.22 -11.71 -7.61
N SER A 175 -5.99 -12.05 -7.24
CA SER A 175 -5.02 -12.73 -8.12
C SER A 175 -4.60 -14.10 -7.59
N THR A 176 -5.55 -14.96 -7.22
CA THR A 176 -5.30 -16.39 -7.00
C THR A 176 -6.39 -17.20 -7.66
#